data_AF-A0A3P7SYC0-F1
#
_entry.id   AF-A0A3P7SYC0-F1
#
_cell.length_a   1.000
_cell.length_b   1.000
_cell.length_c   1.000
_cell.angle_alpha   90.00
_cell.angle_beta   90.00
_cell.angle_gamma   90.00
#
_symmetry.space_group_name_H-M   'P 1'
#
loop_
_entity.id
_entity.type
_entity.pdbx_description
1 polymer ?
#
loop_
_entity_poly.entity_id
_entity_poly.type
_entity_poly.pdbx_seq_one_letter_code
_entity_poly.pdbx_strand_id
1 'polypeptide(L)'
;MATQLEPNNLATSYSVCHSVSGTRPYMAPEVYACALGLIDGYDSKVDWWSLGVTFYEMMRGRTPYEFSPQATAEQVLLLISESFIPFPAHWPTDLLSFLRLLLYPAPERRIDSLATLKRHPYVSRIDFAAVLAKRAAPVFVPCKEGFNCDPMYELEERIIVSTPIHRRRQNKRRCEEETDALREISQVSGVCSVGSGKGCP
;
A
#
# COMPACT_ATOMS: atom_id res chain seq x y z
N MET A 1 2.72 -2.19 9.96
CA MET A 1 2.20 -2.82 11.20
C MET A 1 1.06 -3.72 10.80
N ALA A 2 1.16 -5.03 11.02
CA ALA A 2 0.02 -5.93 10.83
C ALA A 2 -0.90 -5.78 12.04
N THR A 3 -2.19 -5.57 11.80
CA THR A 3 -3.19 -5.52 12.87
C THR A 3 -3.34 -6.93 13.44
N GLN A 4 -2.75 -7.17 14.61
CA GLN A 4 -2.96 -8.43 15.32
C GLN A 4 -4.36 -8.37 15.95
N LEU A 5 -5.31 -9.11 15.39
CA LEU A 5 -6.63 -9.28 16.02
C LEU A 5 -6.47 -10.18 17.24
N GLU A 6 -7.05 -9.77 18.37
CA GLU A 6 -7.17 -10.63 19.55
C GLU A 6 -7.94 -11.92 19.19
N PRO A 7 -7.66 -13.06 19.84
CA PRO A 7 -8.37 -14.31 19.56
C PRO A 7 -9.89 -14.10 19.71
N ASN A 8 -10.66 -14.44 18.66
CA ASN A 8 -12.12 -14.27 18.53
C ASN A 8 -12.65 -12.85 18.24
N ASN A 9 -11.80 -11.85 18.00
CA ASN A 9 -12.26 -10.55 17.52
C ASN A 9 -12.31 -10.52 15.98
N LEU A 10 -13.49 -10.25 15.44
CA LEU A 10 -13.67 -9.96 14.02
C LEU A 10 -13.18 -8.53 13.74
N ALA A 11 -12.45 -8.35 12.64
CA ALA A 11 -12.29 -7.04 12.05
C ALA A 11 -13.67 -6.57 11.57
N THR A 12 -14.29 -5.70 12.36
CA THR A 12 -15.58 -5.07 12.05
C THR A 12 -15.30 -3.76 11.32
N SER A 13 -16.08 -3.45 10.28
CA SER A 13 -16.03 -2.15 9.58
C SER A 13 -16.63 -0.99 10.40
N TYR A 14 -17.01 -1.21 11.66
CA TYR A 14 -17.67 -0.23 12.54
C TYR A 14 -16.75 0.82 13.19
N SER A 15 -15.46 0.91 12.81
CA SER A 15 -14.70 2.14 13.06
C SER A 15 -14.98 3.13 11.92
N VAL A 16 -15.47 4.32 12.26
CA VAL A 16 -15.87 5.46 11.42
C VAL A 16 -14.78 5.86 10.40
N CYS A 17 -14.60 5.02 9.38
CA CYS A 17 -13.83 5.28 8.17
C CYS A 17 -14.25 4.22 7.17
N HIS A 18 -15.10 4.58 6.21
CA HIS A 18 -15.60 3.75 5.09
C HIS A 18 -14.50 3.25 4.13
N SER A 19 -13.25 3.19 4.57
CA SER A 19 -12.10 2.80 3.78
C SER A 19 -11.84 1.30 3.99
N VAL A 20 -12.46 0.48 3.14
CA VAL A 20 -12.00 -0.89 2.87
C VAL A 20 -10.51 -0.82 2.58
N SER A 21 -9.69 -1.33 3.49
CA SER A 21 -8.24 -1.18 3.43
C SER A 21 -7.63 -2.42 2.78
N GLY A 22 -6.85 -2.22 1.71
CA GLY A 22 -6.13 -3.28 1.01
C GLY A 22 -5.99 -3.01 -0.48
N THR A 23 -5.25 -3.87 -1.17
CA THR A 23 -5.07 -3.81 -2.62
C THR A 23 -6.09 -4.73 -3.28
N ARG A 24 -7.07 -4.16 -4.02
CA ARG A 24 -8.29 -4.86 -4.45
C ARG A 24 -8.07 -6.28 -4.99
N PRO A 25 -7.14 -6.55 -5.94
CA PRO A 25 -6.98 -7.90 -6.50
C PRO A 25 -6.57 -8.99 -5.49
N TYR A 26 -6.07 -8.60 -4.31
CA TYR A 26 -5.63 -9.50 -3.25
C TYR A 26 -6.64 -9.64 -2.10
N MET A 27 -7.73 -8.87 -2.11
CA MET A 27 -8.75 -8.93 -1.06
C MET A 27 -9.54 -10.24 -1.15
N ALA A 28 -9.84 -10.82 0.02
CA ALA A 28 -10.67 -12.01 0.15
C ALA A 28 -12.16 -11.70 -0.07
N PRO A 29 -12.98 -12.67 -0.50
CA PRO A 29 -14.41 -12.46 -0.75
C PRO A 29 -15.16 -11.94 0.49
N GLU A 30 -14.80 -12.40 1.69
CA GLU A 30 -15.39 -11.93 2.94
C GLU A 30 -15.12 -10.44 3.24
N VAL A 31 -14.04 -9.86 2.72
CA VAL A 31 -13.76 -8.42 2.83
C VAL A 31 -14.77 -7.63 2.00
N TYR A 32 -15.09 -8.09 0.79
CA TYR A 32 -16.14 -7.51 -0.04
C TYR A 32 -17.53 -7.70 0.56
N ALA A 33 -17.82 -8.89 1.09
CA ALA A 33 -19.09 -9.17 1.77
C ALA A 33 -19.29 -8.27 3.00
N CYS A 34 -18.25 -8.06 3.80
CA CYS A 34 -18.28 -7.13 4.94
C CYS A 34 -18.50 -5.68 4.49
N ALA A 35 -17.82 -5.24 3.41
CA ALA A 35 -18.01 -3.90 2.84
C ALA A 35 -19.44 -3.65 2.31
N LEU A 36 -20.12 -4.70 1.86
CA LEU A 36 -21.52 -4.67 1.43
C LEU A 36 -22.52 -4.83 2.58
N GLY A 37 -22.05 -5.02 3.82
CA GLY A 37 -22.90 -5.26 4.99
C GLY A 37 -23.58 -6.64 4.98
N LEU A 38 -23.08 -7.60 4.21
CA LEU A 38 -23.62 -8.97 4.15
C LEU A 38 -23.16 -9.84 5.32
N ILE A 39 -22.03 -9.50 5.93
CA ILE A 39 -21.49 -10.14 7.14
C ILE A 39 -20.92 -9.07 8.07
N ASP A 40 -20.85 -9.38 9.37
CA ASP A 40 -20.43 -8.42 10.40
C ASP A 40 -18.92 -8.15 10.40
N GLY A 41 -18.11 -9.08 9.89
CA GLY A 41 -16.66 -8.91 9.86
C GLY A 41 -15.91 -10.10 9.28
N TYR A 42 -14.59 -10.01 9.30
CA TYR A 42 -13.67 -11.04 8.84
C TYR A 42 -12.52 -11.22 9.85
N ASP A 43 -11.74 -12.29 9.71
CA ASP A 43 -10.62 -12.59 10.60
C ASP A 43 -9.29 -12.68 9.83
N SER A 44 -8.25 -13.22 10.47
CA SER A 44 -6.92 -13.37 9.87
C SER A 44 -6.87 -14.27 8.63
N LYS A 45 -7.96 -14.96 8.26
CA LYS A 45 -8.00 -15.82 7.08
C LYS A 45 -7.95 -15.06 5.76
N VAL A 46 -8.21 -13.76 5.78
CA VAL A 46 -8.03 -12.87 4.63
C VAL A 46 -6.56 -12.79 4.18
N ASP A 47 -5.61 -12.95 5.12
CA ASP A 47 -4.18 -12.97 4.81
C ASP A 47 -3.78 -14.27 4.10
N TRP A 48 -4.38 -15.41 4.48
CA TRP A 48 -4.16 -16.68 3.79
C TRP A 48 -4.68 -16.67 2.35
N TRP A 49 -5.81 -15.98 2.10
CA TRP A 49 -6.29 -15.73 0.75
C TRP A 49 -5.29 -14.88 -0.04
N SER A 50 -4.86 -13.76 0.54
CA SER A 50 -3.90 -12.84 -0.09
C SER A 50 -2.59 -13.58 -0.46
N LEU A 51 -2.09 -14.45 0.42
CA LEU A 51 -0.97 -15.34 0.14
C LEU A 51 -1.23 -16.25 -1.06
N GLY A 52 -2.44 -16.82 -1.17
CA GLY A 52 -2.86 -17.62 -2.32
C GLY A 52 -2.87 -16.82 -3.62
N VAL A 53 -3.38 -15.58 -3.59
CA VAL A 53 -3.43 -14.69 -4.77
C VAL A 53 -2.00 -14.36 -5.21
N THR A 54 -1.15 -13.91 -4.29
CA THR A 54 0.26 -13.60 -4.57
C THR A 54 1.01 -14.83 -5.10
N PHE A 55 0.77 -16.01 -4.52
CA PHE A 55 1.44 -17.21 -5.00
C PHE A 55 0.97 -17.60 -6.40
N TYR A 56 -0.33 -17.56 -6.68
CA TYR A 56 -0.84 -17.76 -8.03
C TYR A 56 -0.19 -16.78 -9.03
N GLU A 57 -0.11 -15.51 -8.65
CA GLU A 57 0.48 -14.45 -9.46
C GLU A 57 1.97 -14.68 -9.73
N MET A 58 2.78 -15.04 -8.73
CA MET A 58 4.19 -15.38 -8.95
C MET A 58 4.38 -16.51 -9.97
N MET A 59 3.44 -17.44 -10.03
CA MET A 59 3.49 -18.60 -10.94
C MET A 59 2.90 -18.31 -12.33
N ARG A 60 1.97 -17.35 -12.45
CA ARG A 60 1.24 -17.05 -13.71
C ARG A 60 1.57 -15.72 -14.35
N GLY A 61 2.17 -14.80 -13.60
CA GLY A 61 2.39 -13.41 -13.98
C GLY A 61 1.14 -12.53 -13.93
N ARG A 62 0.02 -13.02 -13.38
CA ARG A 62 -1.24 -12.29 -13.23
C ARG A 62 -2.09 -12.85 -12.10
N THR A 63 -3.01 -12.06 -11.57
CA THR A 63 -3.91 -12.46 -10.49
C THR A 63 -4.93 -13.53 -10.96
N PRO A 64 -5.46 -14.36 -10.03
CA PRO A 64 -6.43 -15.40 -10.37
C PRO A 64 -7.78 -14.85 -10.86
N TYR A 65 -8.14 -13.65 -10.40
CA TYR A 65 -9.32 -12.90 -10.84
C TYR A 65 -8.86 -11.56 -11.40
N GLU A 66 -9.29 -11.25 -12.61
CA GLU A 66 -8.99 -9.99 -13.30
C GLU A 66 -10.29 -9.21 -13.46
N PHE A 67 -10.30 -7.95 -13.01
CA PHE A 67 -11.46 -7.08 -13.09
C PHE A 67 -11.02 -5.62 -13.26
N SER A 68 -11.94 -4.80 -13.77
CA SER A 68 -11.69 -3.37 -13.96
C SER A 68 -11.47 -2.67 -12.61
N PRO A 69 -10.56 -1.66 -12.54
CA PRO A 69 -10.40 -0.82 -11.34
C PRO A 69 -11.70 -0.13 -10.88
N GLN A 70 -12.67 0.03 -11.78
CA GLN A 70 -13.97 0.64 -11.54
C GLN A 70 -15.06 -0.37 -11.14
N ALA A 71 -14.78 -1.68 -11.15
CA ALA A 71 -15.75 -2.70 -10.74
C ALA A 71 -16.28 -2.42 -9.33
N THR A 72 -17.55 -2.69 -9.07
CA THR A 72 -18.15 -2.54 -7.72
C THR A 72 -17.74 -3.70 -6.81
N ALA A 73 -17.88 -3.56 -5.49
CA ALA A 73 -17.64 -4.65 -4.55
C ALA A 73 -18.54 -5.87 -4.84
N GLU A 74 -19.80 -5.63 -5.22
CA GLU A 74 -20.77 -6.65 -5.61
C GLU A 74 -20.33 -7.41 -6.86
N GLN A 75 -19.87 -6.70 -7.90
CA GLN A 75 -19.37 -7.33 -9.14
C GLN A 75 -18.14 -8.21 -8.87
N VAL A 76 -17.22 -7.75 -8.02
CA VAL A 76 -16.02 -8.53 -7.68
C VAL A 76 -16.39 -9.76 -6.83
N LEU A 77 -17.29 -9.61 -5.86
CA LEU A 77 -17.78 -10.74 -5.05
C LEU A 77 -18.44 -11.80 -5.94
N LEU A 78 -19.34 -11.37 -6.84
CA LEU A 78 -20.00 -12.25 -7.80
C LEU A 78 -18.99 -12.99 -8.70
N LEU A 79 -18.00 -12.25 -9.23
CA LEU A 79 -16.93 -12.83 -10.04
C LEU A 79 -16.20 -13.95 -9.29
N ILE A 80 -15.82 -13.71 -8.03
CA ILE A 80 -15.13 -14.71 -7.20
C ILE A 80 -16.01 -15.93 -6.93
N SER A 81 -17.31 -15.72 -6.70
CA SER A 81 -18.27 -16.77 -6.38
C SER A 81 -18.63 -17.66 -7.58
N GLU A 82 -18.73 -17.08 -8.78
CA GLU A 82 -19.23 -17.78 -9.96
C GLU A 82 -18.12 -18.30 -10.89
N SER A 83 -16.92 -17.72 -10.81
CA SER A 83 -15.83 -18.07 -11.71
C SER A 83 -14.85 -19.08 -11.12
N PHE A 84 -14.36 -19.97 -11.98
CA PHE A 84 -13.27 -20.88 -11.64
C PHE A 84 -11.92 -20.25 -11.91
N ILE A 85 -10.96 -20.48 -11.01
CA ILE A 85 -9.58 -20.05 -11.19
C ILE A 85 -8.92 -20.87 -12.31
N PRO A 86 -8.34 -20.23 -13.34
CA PRO A 86 -7.75 -20.95 -14.46
C PRO A 86 -6.38 -21.53 -14.08
N PHE A 87 -6.35 -22.83 -13.78
CA PHE A 87 -5.12 -23.56 -13.50
C PHE A 87 -4.56 -24.25 -14.75
N PRO A 88 -3.30 -24.02 -15.14
CA PRO A 88 -2.68 -24.76 -16.25
C PRO A 88 -2.59 -26.26 -15.99
N ALA A 89 -2.88 -27.07 -17.00
CA ALA A 89 -2.84 -28.53 -16.90
C ALA A 89 -1.44 -29.11 -16.61
N HIS A 90 -0.37 -28.36 -16.93
CA HIS A 90 1.01 -28.80 -16.69
C HIS A 90 1.48 -28.56 -15.25
N TRP A 91 0.67 -27.93 -14.39
CA TRP A 91 1.04 -27.70 -13.01
C TRP A 91 0.94 -28.99 -12.19
N PRO A 92 1.89 -29.23 -11.26
CA PRO A 92 1.84 -30.38 -10.36
C PRO A 92 0.52 -30.45 -9.58
N THR A 93 -0.02 -31.66 -9.41
CA THR A 93 -1.32 -31.86 -8.76
C THR A 93 -1.33 -31.43 -7.29
N ASP A 94 -0.20 -31.56 -6.60
CA ASP A 94 0.00 -31.09 -5.23
C ASP A 94 0.04 -29.55 -5.15
N LEU A 95 0.62 -28.85 -6.14
CA LEU A 95 0.52 -27.40 -6.24
C LEU A 95 -0.94 -26.96 -6.41
N LEU A 96 -1.68 -27.65 -7.29
CA LEU A 96 -3.08 -27.35 -7.54
C LEU A 96 -3.93 -27.56 -6.28
N SER A 97 -3.74 -28.66 -5.55
CA SER A 97 -4.46 -28.89 -4.31
C SER A 97 -4.11 -27.85 -3.25
N PHE A 98 -2.84 -27.44 -3.18
CA PHE A 98 -2.39 -26.40 -2.25
C PHE A 98 -3.05 -25.04 -2.52
N LEU A 99 -2.99 -24.58 -3.77
CA LEU A 99 -3.59 -23.30 -4.18
C LEU A 99 -5.10 -23.29 -3.99
N ARG A 100 -5.79 -24.40 -4.26
CA ARG A 100 -7.24 -24.53 -4.02
C ARG A 100 -7.62 -24.40 -2.55
N LEU A 101 -6.76 -24.81 -1.63
CA LEU A 101 -6.98 -24.64 -0.19
C LEU A 101 -6.73 -23.20 0.27
N LEU A 102 -5.74 -22.50 -0.30
CA LEU A 102 -5.51 -21.07 -0.02
C LEU A 102 -6.59 -20.17 -0.61
N LEU A 103 -7.03 -20.49 -1.84
CA LEU A 103 -8.01 -19.72 -2.61
C LEU A 103 -9.42 -20.30 -2.50
N TYR A 104 -9.73 -20.97 -1.38
CA TYR A 104 -11.09 -21.43 -1.13
C TYR A 104 -11.96 -20.21 -0.72
N PRO A 105 -13.09 -19.93 -1.41
CA PRO A 105 -13.89 -18.74 -1.11
C PRO A 105 -14.45 -18.72 0.31
N ALA A 106 -14.99 -19.84 0.80
CA ALA A 106 -15.45 -19.95 2.18
C ALA A 106 -14.25 -20.01 3.16
N PRO A 107 -14.11 -19.06 4.09
CA PRO A 107 -12.95 -18.99 4.98
C PRO A 107 -12.83 -20.22 5.89
N GLU A 108 -13.92 -20.87 6.28
CA GLU A 108 -13.93 -22.05 7.16
C GLU A 108 -13.26 -23.28 6.54
N ARG A 109 -13.15 -23.29 5.21
CA ARG A 109 -12.51 -24.37 4.44
C ARG A 109 -11.11 -23.99 3.95
N ARG A 110 -10.65 -22.77 4.26
CA ARG A 110 -9.35 -22.25 3.89
C ARG A 110 -8.29 -22.69 4.91
N ILE A 111 -7.03 -22.67 4.50
CA ILE A 111 -5.92 -22.72 5.45
C ILE A 111 -6.07 -21.55 6.44
N ASP A 112 -5.91 -21.85 7.73
CA ASP A 112 -6.16 -20.93 8.84
C ASP A 112 -4.92 -20.70 9.73
N SER A 113 -3.90 -21.56 9.61
CA SER A 113 -2.73 -21.53 10.47
C SER A 113 -1.50 -22.11 9.78
N LEU A 114 -0.33 -21.74 10.29
CA LEU A 114 0.94 -22.31 9.85
C LEU A 114 1.00 -23.84 10.08
N ALA A 115 0.36 -24.32 11.14
CA ALA A 115 0.29 -25.76 11.43
C ALA A 115 -0.49 -26.51 10.35
N THR A 116 -1.64 -25.98 9.93
CA THR A 116 -2.45 -26.52 8.82
C THR A 116 -1.67 -26.47 7.51
N LEU A 117 -1.00 -25.33 7.21
CA LEU A 117 -0.19 -25.17 6.02
C LEU A 117 0.93 -26.22 5.92
N LYS A 118 1.69 -26.43 7.01
CA LYS A 118 2.81 -27.38 7.07
C LYS A 118 2.42 -28.84 6.84
N ARG A 119 1.15 -29.20 7.05
CA ARG A 119 0.66 -30.57 6.79
C ARG A 119 0.45 -30.85 5.31
N HIS A 120 0.39 -29.82 4.46
CA HIS A 120 0.11 -30.01 3.05
C HIS A 120 1.33 -30.60 2.30
N PRO A 121 1.16 -31.67 1.48
CA PRO A 121 2.28 -32.32 0.79
C PRO A 121 3.15 -31.38 -0.04
N TYR A 122 2.55 -30.37 -0.67
CA TYR A 122 3.26 -29.39 -1.49
C TYR A 122 4.40 -28.65 -0.77
N VAL A 123 4.27 -28.43 0.55
CA VAL A 123 5.29 -27.71 1.34
C VAL A 123 6.13 -28.65 2.21
N SER A 124 5.96 -29.97 2.06
CA SER A 124 6.69 -30.99 2.86
C SER A 124 8.21 -30.93 2.68
N ARG A 125 8.68 -30.46 1.52
CA ARG A 125 10.10 -30.27 1.19
C ARG A 125 10.74 -29.04 1.83
N ILE A 126 9.97 -28.18 2.48
CA ILE A 126 10.45 -26.93 3.06
C ILE A 126 10.84 -27.16 4.52
N ASP A 127 12.12 -26.94 4.85
CA ASP A 127 12.55 -26.81 6.25
C ASP A 127 12.18 -25.42 6.78
N PHE A 128 11.00 -25.33 7.40
CA PHE A 128 10.50 -24.09 7.98
C PHE A 128 11.36 -23.57 9.13
N ALA A 129 12.11 -24.43 9.84
CA ALA A 129 13.00 -23.98 10.91
C ALA A 129 14.24 -23.29 10.31
N ALA A 130 14.82 -23.87 9.25
CA ALA A 130 15.92 -23.24 8.51
C ALA A 130 15.49 -21.93 7.84
N VAL A 131 14.28 -21.87 7.27
CA VAL A 131 13.72 -20.64 6.69
C VAL A 131 13.55 -19.56 7.77
N LEU A 132 12.96 -19.90 8.92
CA LEU A 132 12.78 -18.96 10.04
C LEU A 132 14.14 -18.43 10.56
N ALA A 133 15.14 -19.31 10.65
CA ALA A 133 16.49 -18.96 11.05
C ALA A 133 17.29 -18.24 9.95
N LYS A 134 16.69 -17.97 8.77
CA LYS A 134 17.32 -17.37 7.59
C LYS A 134 18.57 -18.13 7.11
N ARG A 135 18.59 -19.46 7.30
CA ARG A 135 19.70 -20.34 6.90
C ARG A 135 19.47 -21.00 5.54
N ALA A 136 18.23 -21.04 5.07
CA ALA A 136 17.93 -21.49 3.72
C ALA A 136 18.48 -20.49 2.70
N ALA A 137 19.30 -20.96 1.75
CA ALA A 137 19.82 -20.12 0.68
C ALA A 137 18.66 -19.72 -0.26
N PRO A 138 18.50 -18.43 -0.60
CA PRO A 138 17.49 -18.00 -1.55
C PRO A 138 17.86 -18.46 -2.97
N VAL A 139 16.84 -18.79 -3.78
CA VAL A 139 17.04 -19.22 -5.18
C VAL A 139 17.54 -18.07 -6.06
N PHE A 140 17.22 -16.83 -5.68
CA PHE A 140 17.63 -15.62 -6.37
C PHE A 140 18.35 -14.68 -5.41
N VAL A 141 19.50 -14.17 -5.83
CA VAL A 141 20.26 -13.14 -5.12
C VAL A 141 20.32 -11.91 -6.04
N PRO A 142 19.72 -10.78 -5.67
CA PRO A 142 19.78 -9.54 -6.46
C PRO A 142 21.21 -9.08 -6.71
N CYS A 143 21.42 -8.33 -7.80
CA CYS A 143 22.72 -7.73 -8.09
C CYS A 143 23.10 -6.74 -6.98
N LYS A 144 24.38 -6.78 -6.58
CA LYS A 144 24.94 -5.84 -5.60
C LYS A 144 25.43 -4.54 -6.23
N GLU A 145 25.61 -4.54 -7.55
CA GLU A 145 26.10 -3.41 -8.32
C GLU A 145 24.90 -2.61 -8.82
N GLY A 146 24.75 -1.37 -8.34
CA GLY A 146 23.62 -0.51 -8.63
C GLY A 146 22.49 -0.61 -7.60
N PHE A 147 21.56 0.34 -7.63
CA PHE A 147 20.35 0.29 -6.84
C PHE A 147 19.30 -0.58 -7.53
N ASN A 148 18.58 -1.40 -6.76
CA ASN A 148 17.49 -2.25 -7.27
C ASN A 148 16.13 -1.54 -7.18
N CYS A 149 16.13 -0.24 -6.88
CA CYS A 149 14.93 0.58 -6.70
C CYS A 149 14.62 1.35 -7.98
N ASP A 150 13.38 1.85 -8.08
CA ASP A 150 13.01 2.75 -9.17
C ASP A 150 13.71 4.12 -8.95
N PRO A 151 14.52 4.60 -9.92
CA PRO A 151 15.25 5.86 -9.81
C PRO A 151 14.40 7.10 -9.51
N MET A 152 13.10 7.06 -9.82
CA MET A 152 12.18 8.17 -9.51
C MET A 152 12.08 8.41 -7.99
N TYR A 153 12.00 7.35 -7.19
CA TYR A 153 11.92 7.46 -5.72
C TYR A 153 13.26 7.85 -5.10
N GLU A 154 14.37 7.46 -5.72
CA GLU A 154 15.71 7.87 -5.31
C GLU A 154 15.92 9.38 -5.48
N LEU A 155 15.34 9.96 -6.53
CA LEU A 155 15.42 11.41 -6.76
C LEU A 155 14.62 12.18 -5.72
N GLU A 156 13.43 11.69 -5.33
CA GLU A 156 12.63 12.30 -4.26
C GLU A 156 13.37 12.28 -2.91
N GLU A 157 13.96 11.16 -2.53
CA GLU A 157 14.74 11.07 -1.27
C GLU A 157 15.96 12.01 -1.30
N ARG A 158 16.64 12.12 -2.44
CA ARG A 158 17.78 13.03 -2.62
C ARG A 158 17.37 14.50 -2.64
N ILE A 159 16.18 14.83 -3.14
CA ILE A 159 15.58 16.17 -3.12
C ILE A 159 15.13 16.53 -1.70
N ILE A 160 14.54 15.61 -0.95
CA ILE A 160 14.07 15.84 0.44
C ILE A 160 15.25 16.03 1.40
N VAL A 161 16.36 15.30 1.20
CA VAL A 161 17.58 15.44 2.00
C VAL A 161 18.38 16.68 1.62
N SER A 162 18.22 17.19 0.39
CA SER A 162 18.80 18.48 0.02
C SER A 162 18.05 19.59 0.77
N THR A 163 18.76 20.27 1.68
CA THR A 163 18.35 21.52 2.34
C THR A 163 17.58 22.42 1.37
N PRO A 164 16.57 23.18 1.83
CA PRO A 164 15.68 23.92 0.94
C PRO A 164 16.50 24.73 -0.05
N ILE A 165 16.31 24.46 -1.34
CA ILE A 165 16.90 25.24 -2.43
C ILE A 165 16.33 26.64 -2.29
N HIS A 166 17.08 27.47 -1.58
CA HIS A 166 17.02 28.92 -1.52
C HIS A 166 15.68 29.52 -1.98
N ARG A 167 14.80 29.85 -1.03
CA ARG A 167 13.73 30.83 -1.20
C ARG A 167 14.36 32.19 -1.51
N ARG A 168 14.83 32.41 -2.73
CA ARG A 168 15.43 33.69 -3.16
C ARG A 168 15.46 33.80 -4.68
N ARG A 169 14.30 34.12 -5.26
CA ARG A 169 14.12 35.16 -6.29
C ARG A 169 12.64 35.36 -6.65
N GLN A 170 11.82 35.59 -5.63
CA GLN A 170 10.51 36.23 -5.83
C GLN A 170 10.20 37.29 -4.75
N ASN A 171 11.25 37.86 -4.14
CA ASN A 171 11.14 39.08 -3.31
C ASN A 171 11.93 40.26 -3.88
N LYS A 172 12.66 40.09 -5.00
CA LYS A 172 13.29 41.24 -5.66
C LYS A 172 12.30 42.00 -6.55
N ARG A 173 11.41 41.30 -7.27
CA ARG A 173 10.35 41.95 -8.05
C ARG A 173 9.22 42.53 -7.19
N ARG A 174 8.85 41.86 -6.09
CA ARG A 174 7.77 42.35 -5.22
C ARG A 174 8.17 43.54 -4.34
N CYS A 175 9.46 43.68 -3.98
CA CYS A 175 9.96 44.90 -3.34
C CYS A 175 10.20 46.04 -4.33
N GLU A 176 10.59 45.77 -5.57
CA GLU A 176 10.79 46.82 -6.59
C GLU A 176 9.45 47.45 -7.02
N GLU A 177 8.39 46.65 -7.19
CA GLU A 177 7.04 47.13 -7.49
C GLU A 177 6.37 47.88 -6.32
N GLU A 178 6.58 47.46 -5.06
CA GLU A 178 6.11 48.21 -3.89
C GLU A 178 6.87 49.53 -3.72
N THR A 179 8.16 49.61 -4.07
CA THR A 179 8.93 50.86 -4.00
C THR A 179 8.56 51.88 -5.07
N ASP A 180 8.12 51.44 -6.26
CA ASP A 180 7.64 52.35 -7.31
C ASP A 180 6.22 52.84 -7.04
N ALA A 181 5.32 51.97 -6.54
CA ALA A 181 3.99 52.39 -6.09
C ALA A 181 4.05 53.37 -4.90
N LEU A 182 5.01 53.21 -3.97
CA LEU A 182 5.23 54.15 -2.86
C LEU A 182 5.95 55.44 -3.26
N ARG A 183 6.71 55.44 -4.36
CA ARG A 183 7.31 56.67 -4.94
C ARG A 183 6.27 57.52 -5.67
N GLU A 184 5.29 56.91 -6.33
CA GLU A 184 4.17 57.64 -6.93
C GLU A 184 3.23 58.24 -5.88
N ILE A 185 3.02 57.57 -4.74
CA ILE A 185 2.20 58.10 -3.64
C ILE A 185 2.94 59.21 -2.85
N SER A 186 4.27 59.12 -2.73
CA SER A 186 5.10 60.14 -2.05
C SER A 186 5.31 61.42 -2.87
N GLN A 187 5.14 61.40 -4.19
CA GLN A 187 5.17 62.62 -5.01
C GLN A 187 3.86 63.42 -4.96
N VAL A 188 2.79 62.85 -4.37
CA VAL A 188 1.51 63.53 -4.15
C VAL A 188 1.41 64.14 -2.75
N SER A 189 2.38 63.93 -1.85
CA SER A 189 2.34 64.42 -0.46
C SER A 189 3.68 64.96 0.04
N GLY A 190 4.13 66.09 -0.51
CA GLY A 190 5.21 66.89 0.06
C GLY A 190 4.74 68.27 0.47
N VAL A 191 4.43 68.49 1.77
CA VAL A 191 4.60 69.80 2.44
C VAL A 191 4.95 69.60 3.94
N CYS A 192 6.21 69.92 4.25
CA CYS A 192 6.79 70.47 5.50
C CYS A 192 6.64 69.74 6.85
N SER A 193 7.59 69.75 7.79
CA SER A 193 9.04 70.07 7.87
C SER A 193 9.39 70.04 9.36
N VAL A 194 10.56 69.47 9.70
CA VAL A 194 11.55 69.92 10.72
C VAL A 194 11.07 69.99 12.20
N GLY A 195 11.79 69.50 13.22
CA GLY A 195 13.15 68.98 13.36
C GLY A 195 13.67 69.29 14.77
N SER A 196 14.71 68.55 15.19
CA SER A 196 15.65 68.81 16.31
C SER A 196 15.10 68.75 17.75
N GLY A 197 15.76 68.17 18.75
CA GLY A 197 17.08 67.55 18.82
C GLY A 197 17.57 67.52 20.27
N LYS A 198 18.32 66.45 20.61
CA LYS A 198 19.35 66.30 21.65
C LYS A 198 18.96 66.29 23.14
N GLY A 199 19.48 65.27 23.82
CA GLY A 199 20.24 65.45 25.07
C GLY A 199 19.78 64.63 26.28
N CYS A 200 20.44 63.49 26.50
CA CYS A 200 20.50 62.76 27.79
C CYS A 200 21.23 63.61 28.87
N PRO A 201 21.26 63.21 30.16
CA PRO A 201 21.38 61.86 30.70
C PRO A 201 20.10 61.27 31.28
#